data_AF-A0A523C2F8-F1
#
_entry.id   AF-A0A523C2F8-F1
#
_cell.length_a   1.000
_cell.length_b   1.000
_cell.length_c   1.000
_cell.angle_alpha   90.00
_cell.angle_beta   90.00
_cell.angle_gamma   90.00
#
_symmetry.space_group_name_H-M   'P 1'
#
loop_
_entity.id
_entity.type
_entity.pdbx_description
1 polymer ?
#
loop_
_entity_poly.entity_id
_entity_poly.type
_entity_poly.pdbx_seq_one_letter_code
_entity_poly.pdbx_strand_id
1 'polypeptide(L)' 'MPPRFRELKSYCENNGWVLIRQTDHFYYEKVLTDGRVLRTRVSFALHKEIPKHLWRRILERQLQVSEEEFYRGL' A
#
# COMPACT_ATOMS: atom_id res chain seq x y z
N MET A 1 14.71 0.24 -1.68
CA MET A 1 14.55 0.91 -3.00
C MET A 1 13.07 1.21 -3.14
N PRO A 2 12.61 2.32 -3.74
CA PRO A 2 11.17 2.54 -3.84
C PRO A 2 10.52 1.47 -4.72
N PRO A 3 9.39 0.87 -4.29
CA PRO A 3 8.69 -0.11 -5.09
C PRO A 3 7.91 0.57 -6.23
N ARG A 4 7.44 -0.24 -7.17
CA ARG A 4 6.44 0.15 -8.17
C ARG A 4 5.04 0.08 -7.59
N PHE A 5 4.09 0.79 -8.20
CA PHE A 5 2.69 0.70 -7.82
C PHE A 5 2.12 -0.72 -7.93
N ARG A 6 2.64 -1.57 -8.83
CA ARG A 6 2.30 -3.00 -8.89
C ARG A 6 2.60 -3.72 -7.58
N GLU A 7 3.79 -3.52 -7.02
CA GLU A 7 4.20 -4.18 -5.78
C GLU A 7 3.33 -3.70 -4.62
N LEU A 8 3.04 -2.40 -4.52
CA LEU A 8 2.11 -1.89 -3.51
C LEU A 8 0.71 -2.54 -3.63
N LYS A 9 0.22 -2.76 -4.86
CA LYS A 9 -1.05 -3.46 -5.09
C LYS A 9 -0.97 -4.92 -4.61
N SER A 10 0.06 -5.66 -5.04
CA SER A 10 0.26 -7.06 -4.64
C SER A 10 0.36 -7.21 -3.13
N TYR A 11 1.11 -6.31 -2.48
CA TYR A 11 1.20 -6.27 -1.03
C TYR A 11 -0.18 -6.13 -0.37
N CYS A 12 -1.01 -5.19 -0.84
CA CYS A 12 -2.36 -5.03 -0.32
C CYS A 12 -3.18 -6.33 -0.47
N GLU A 13 -3.17 -6.93 -1.65
CA GLU A 13 -3.93 -8.14 -1.96
C GLU A 13 -3.47 -9.36 -1.15
N ASN A 14 -2.17 -9.48 -0.89
CA ASN A 14 -1.58 -10.59 -0.13
C ASN A 14 -1.72 -10.43 1.40
N ASN A 15 -1.84 -9.20 1.90
CA ASN A 15 -1.75 -8.91 3.34
C ASN A 15 -3.10 -8.51 3.97
N GLY A 16 -4.21 -9.00 3.40
CA GLY A 16 -5.55 -8.84 3.97
C GLY A 16 -6.10 -7.41 3.91
N TRP A 17 -5.65 -6.61 2.93
CA TRP A 17 -6.32 -5.35 2.62
C TRP A 17 -7.53 -5.58 1.73
N VAL A 18 -8.60 -4.82 1.96
CA VAL A 18 -9.85 -4.90 1.22
C VAL A 18 -9.94 -3.74 0.24
N LEU A 19 -10.20 -4.04 -1.04
CA LEU A 19 -10.47 -3.02 -2.06
C LEU A 19 -11.88 -2.46 -1.83
N ILE A 20 -11.98 -1.20 -1.40
CA ILE A 20 -13.26 -0.56 -1.10
C ILE A 20 -13.83 0.24 -2.28
N ARG A 21 -12.96 0.71 -3.17
CA ARG A 21 -13.35 1.52 -4.32
C ARG A 21 -12.27 1.43 -5.41
N GLN A 22 -12.73 1.40 -6.65
CA GLN A 22 -11.89 1.50 -7.83
C GLN A 22 -12.49 2.52 -8.79
N THR A 23 -11.89 3.70 -8.87
CA THR A 23 -12.34 4.80 -9.75
C THR A 23 -11.20 5.21 -10.67
N ASP A 24 -10.44 6.21 -10.24
CA ASP A 24 -9.20 6.71 -10.82
C ASP A 24 -7.95 6.07 -10.18
N HIS A 25 -8.16 5.39 -9.05
CA HIS A 25 -7.16 4.67 -8.26
C HIS A 25 -7.80 3.44 -7.60
N PHE A 26 -6.97 2.51 -7.13
CA PHE A 26 -7.39 1.46 -6.20
C PHE A 26 -7.33 2.02 -4.77
N TYR A 27 -8.44 1.96 -4.05
CA TYR A 27 -8.53 2.38 -2.65
C TYR A 27 -8.65 1.14 -1.77
N TYR A 28 -7.64 0.91 -0.93
CA TYR A 28 -7.58 -0.23 -0.02
C TYR A 28 -7.72 0.21 1.44
N GLU A 29 -8.41 -0.60 2.23
CA GLU A 29 -8.49 -0.46 3.68
C GLU A 29 -8.02 -1.73 4.39
N LYS A 30 -7.44 -1.57 5.58
CA LYS A 30 -7.13 -2.70 6.48
C LYS A 30 -7.53 -2.33 7.89
N VAL A 31 -8.37 -3.16 8.49
CA VAL A 31 -8.76 -3.04 9.89
C VAL A 31 -7.72 -3.77 10.74
N LEU A 32 -7.09 -3.06 11.66
CA LEU A 32 -6.15 -3.62 12.62
C LEU A 32 -6.89 -4.27 13.78
N THR A 33 -6.19 -5.13 14.53
CA THR A 33 -6.75 -5.84 15.69
C THR A 33 -7.18 -4.90 16.82
N ASP A 34 -6.60 -3.71 16.89
CA ASP A 34 -6.96 -2.65 17.83
C ASP A 34 -8.13 -1.77 17.36
N GLY A 35 -8.74 -2.10 16.21
CA GLY A 35 -9.86 -1.36 15.62
C GLY A 35 -9.47 -0.15 14.77
N ARG A 36 -8.19 0.21 14.67
CA ARG A 36 -7.75 1.27 13.74
C ARG A 36 -7.93 0.82 12.30
N VAL A 37 -8.30 1.76 11.43
CA VAL A 37 -8.43 1.52 9.99
C VAL A 37 -7.31 2.23 9.26
N LEU A 38 -6.46 1.44 8.61
CA LEU A 38 -5.45 1.94 7.69
C LEU A 38 -6.02 2.08 6.29
N ARG A 39 -5.53 3.07 5.55
CA ARG A 39 -6.00 3.39 4.20
C ARG A 39 -4.81 3.65 3.29
N THR A 40 -4.83 3.06 2.11
CA THR A 40 -3.83 3.34 1.08
C THR A 40 -4.48 3.48 -0.29
N ARG A 41 -3.83 4.26 -1.15
CA ARG A 41 -4.27 4.52 -2.52
C ARG A 41 -3.18 4.13 -3.51
N VAL A 42 -3.53 3.27 -4.45
CA VAL A 42 -2.60 2.76 -5.46
C VAL A 42 -2.98 3.30 -6.85
N SER A 43 -2.00 3.85 -7.57
CA SER A 43 -2.19 4.34 -8.94
C SER A 43 -2.40 3.20 -9.92
N PHE A 44 -3.21 3.42 -10.96
CA PHE A 44 -3.34 2.50 -12.09
C PHE A 44 -2.07 2.42 -12.95
N ALA A 45 -1.14 3.37 -12.79
CA ALA A 45 0.17 3.32 -13.43
C ALA A 45 1.10 2.30 -12.75
N LEU A 46 0.69 1.02 -12.71
CA LEU A 46 1.33 -0.06 -11.97
C LEU A 46 2.81 -0.29 -12.32
N HIS A 47 3.22 0.08 -13.53
CA HIS A 47 4.61 -0.05 -13.98
C HIS A 47 5.53 1.07 -13.45
N LYS A 48 4.99 2.19 -12.97
CA LYS A 48 5.78 3.32 -12.48
C LYS A 48 6.30 3.06 -11.07
N GLU A 49 7.54 3.48 -10.84
CA GLU A 49 8.15 3.55 -9.51
C GLU A 49 7.45 4.62 -8.67
N ILE A 50 7.25 4.34 -7.40
CA ILE A 50 6.72 5.28 -6.43
C ILE A 50 7.85 6.26 -6.06
N PRO A 51 7.67 7.59 -6.20
CA PRO A 51 8.69 8.54 -5.79
C PRO A 51 9.12 8.33 -4.33
N LYS A 52 10.43 8.34 -4.05
CA LYS A 52 11.01 8.02 -2.73
C LYS A 52 10.35 8.75 -1.55
N HIS A 53 10.05 10.05 -1.71
CA HIS A 53 9.40 10.85 -0.66
C HIS A 53 7.94 10.41 -0.41
N LEU A 54 7.23 9.99 -1.47
CA LEU A 54 5.89 9.45 -1.39
C LEU A 54 5.93 8.06 -0.76
N TRP A 55 6.89 7.22 -1.16
CA TRP A 55 7.06 5.89 -0.61
C TRP A 55 7.25 5.92 0.91
N ARG A 56 8.13 6.79 1.41
CA ARG A 56 8.31 7.01 2.85
C ARG A 56 7.02 7.39 3.57
N ARG A 57 6.20 8.27 2.97
CA ARG A 57 4.90 8.66 3.53
C ARG A 57 3.90 7.50 3.52
N ILE A 58 3.92 6.64 2.51
CA ILE A 58 3.06 5.46 2.43
C ILE A 58 3.42 4.50 3.56
N LEU A 59 4.71 4.19 3.76
CA LEU A 59 5.14 3.34 4.87
C LEU A 59 4.76 3.92 6.23
N GLU A 60 5.11 5.18 6.51
CA GLU A 60 4.93 5.77 7.84
C GLU A 60 3.46 6.08 8.18
N ARG A 61 2.65 6.50 7.21
CA ARG A 61 1.32 7.06 7.47
C ARG A 61 0.16 6.20 6.97
N GLN A 62 0.39 5.35 5.96
CA GLN A 62 -0.67 4.55 5.34
C GLN A 62 -0.56 3.09 5.77
N LEU A 63 0.59 2.45 5.56
CA LEU A 63 0.78 1.03 5.87
C LEU A 63 1.20 0.80 7.32
N GLN A 64 1.91 1.74 7.94
CA GLN A 64 2.50 1.63 9.29
C GLN A 64 3.38 0.38 9.47
N VAL A 65 4.21 0.09 8.47
CA VAL A 65 5.17 -1.04 8.46
C VAL A 65 6.56 -0.57 8.07
N SER A 66 7.58 -1.37 8.38
CA SER A 66 8.94 -1.13 7.89
C SER A 66 9.08 -1.49 6.40
N GLU A 67 10.16 -1.01 5.76
CA GLU A 67 10.46 -1.40 4.38
C GLU A 67 10.73 -2.92 4.30
N GLU A 68 11.44 -3.50 5.26
CA GLU A 68 11.70 -4.95 5.29
C GLU A 68 10.43 -5.79 5.49
N GLU A 69 9.48 -5.30 6.28
CA GLU A 69 8.17 -5.96 6.47
C GLU A 69 7.34 -5.90 5.19
N PHE A 70 7.35 -4.75 4.51
CA PHE A 70 6.68 -4.62 3.21
C PHE A 70 7.22 -5.64 2.20
N TYR A 71 8.54 -5.73 2.04
CA TYR A 71 9.15 -6.65 1.08
C TYR A 71 9.00 -8.12 1.46
N ARG A 72 8.90 -8.45 2.76
CA ARG A 72 8.58 -9.82 3.20
C ARG A 72 7.15 -10.23 2.91
N GLY A 73 6.23 -9.27 2.79
CA GLY A 73 4.83 -9.52 2.50
C GLY A 73 4.45 -9.44 1.02
N LEU A 74 5.40 -9.18 0.11
CA LEU A 74 5.17 -9.25 -1.34
C LEU A 74 5.10 -10.70 -1.82
#